data_AF-A0A0U3FLK7-F1
#
_entry.id   AF-A0A0U3FLK7-F1
#
_cell.length_a   1.000
_cell.length_b   1.000
_cell.length_c   1.000
_cell.angle_alpha   90.00
_cell.angle_beta   90.00
_cell.angle_gamma   90.00
#
_symmetry.space_group_name_H-M   'P 1'
#
loop_
_entity.id
_entity.type
_entity.pdbx_description
1 polymer ?
#
loop_
_entity_poly.entity_id
_entity_poly.type
_entity_poly.pdbx_seq_one_letter_code
_entity_poly.pdbx_strand_id
1 'polypeptide(L)'
;MKGLRISRIGDLGLELLSEECEVKINCAHLDCLISARKCEPKFSELRIPSVRGLRKGYVVHVNGVKVLHAGPIARPTELPPADVLAIPMGGFWYLSAFEACEIAKKGPWKVIVPLAYWVPGTRRPFDTENMIKDLCRGMIRIRASKFFTVNFDHTKKTLVLVSVR
;
A
#
# COMPACT_ATOMS: atom_id res chain seq x y z
N MET A 1 -14.23 -5.37 18.78
CA MET A 1 -13.94 -4.79 17.45
C MET A 1 -12.94 -5.70 16.75
N LYS A 2 -13.26 -6.22 15.57
CA LYS A 2 -12.32 -7.04 14.79
C LYS A 2 -11.26 -6.12 14.16
N GLY A 3 -10.03 -6.14 14.69
CA GLY A 3 -8.93 -5.35 14.14
C GLY A 3 -8.28 -6.04 12.95
N LEU A 4 -7.95 -5.28 11.90
CA LEU A 4 -7.10 -5.76 10.81
C LEU A 4 -5.66 -5.34 11.12
N ARG A 5 -4.78 -6.32 11.27
CA ARG A 5 -3.34 -6.11 11.38
C ARG A 5 -2.74 -6.12 9.98
N ILE A 6 -1.90 -5.14 9.69
CA ILE A 6 -1.25 -4.98 8.40
C ILE A 6 0.26 -4.90 8.62
N SER A 7 1.04 -5.52 7.74
CA SER A 7 2.50 -5.46 7.71
C SER A 7 2.99 -5.35 6.27
N ARG A 8 4.19 -4.80 6.10
CA ARG A 8 4.89 -4.82 4.81
C ARG A 8 5.80 -6.03 4.75
N ILE A 9 5.76 -6.79 3.64
CA ILE A 9 6.63 -7.94 3.38
C ILE A 9 7.49 -7.67 2.14
N GLY A 10 8.63 -7.02 2.33
CA GLY A 10 9.50 -6.59 1.22
C GLY A 10 9.06 -5.29 0.55
N ASP A 11 9.57 -5.00 -0.65
CA ASP A 11 9.41 -3.67 -1.28
C ASP A 11 7.98 -3.40 -1.77
N LEU A 12 7.33 -4.41 -2.34
CA LEU A 12 6.02 -4.34 -2.96
C LEU A 12 5.02 -5.33 -2.34
N GLY A 13 5.31 -5.81 -1.14
CA GLY A 13 4.51 -6.82 -0.49
C GLY A 13 3.79 -6.30 0.75
N LEU A 14 2.60 -6.86 1.00
CA LEU A 14 1.71 -6.54 2.10
C LEU A 14 1.16 -7.83 2.70
N GLU A 15 1.08 -7.90 4.02
CA GLU A 15 0.44 -8.98 4.75
C GLU A 15 -0.69 -8.39 5.61
N LEU A 16 -1.85 -9.05 5.57
CA LEU A 16 -3.09 -8.69 6.23
C LEU A 16 -3.47 -9.85 7.16
N LEU A 17 -3.63 -9.58 8.44
CA LEU A 17 -3.93 -10.56 9.47
C LEU A 17 -5.15 -10.12 10.27
N SER A 18 -6.14 -11.00 10.38
CA SER A 18 -7.23 -10.94 11.33
C SER A 18 -7.33 -12.26 12.10
N GLU A 19 -8.24 -12.34 13.08
CA GLU A 19 -8.49 -13.59 13.83
C GLU A 19 -8.91 -14.75 12.91
N GLU A 20 -9.60 -14.44 11.82
CA GLU A 20 -10.23 -15.41 10.93
C GLU A 20 -9.52 -15.53 9.57
N CYS A 21 -8.60 -14.62 9.22
CA CYS A 21 -8.07 -14.52 7.87
C CYS A 21 -6.63 -14.01 7.84
N GLU A 22 -5.75 -14.72 7.14
CA GLU A 22 -4.41 -14.27 6.80
C GLU A 22 -4.31 -14.16 5.29
N VAL A 23 -3.93 -12.98 4.78
CA VAL A 23 -3.75 -12.72 3.36
C VAL A 23 -2.40 -12.08 3.13
N LYS A 24 -1.59 -12.66 2.24
CA LYS A 24 -0.33 -12.09 1.79
C LYS A 24 -0.45 -11.74 0.33
N ILE A 25 -0.08 -10.50 0.00
CA ILE A 25 -0.02 -9.97 -1.35
C ILE A 25 1.43 -9.61 -1.57
N ASN A 26 2.12 -10.31 -2.47
CA ASN A 26 3.49 -9.98 -2.82
C ASN A 26 3.56 -9.69 -4.31
N CYS A 27 3.70 -8.42 -4.67
CA CYS A 27 3.85 -8.01 -6.05
C CYS A 27 5.33 -7.95 -6.43
N ALA A 28 5.76 -8.81 -7.34
CA ALA A 28 6.98 -8.58 -8.10
C ALA A 28 6.70 -7.55 -9.22
N HIS A 29 7.75 -7.13 -9.93
CA HIS A 29 7.61 -6.18 -11.04
C HIS A 29 6.56 -6.63 -12.08
N LEU A 30 6.43 -7.93 -12.39
CA LEU A 30 5.59 -8.43 -13.47
C LEU A 30 4.32 -9.17 -13.00
N ASP A 31 4.35 -9.78 -11.82
CA ASP A 31 3.25 -10.57 -11.29
C ASP A 31 3.07 -10.35 -9.79
N CYS A 32 1.85 -10.57 -9.30
CA CYS A 32 1.60 -10.61 -7.87
C CYS A 32 1.15 -12.01 -7.46
N LEU A 33 1.81 -12.52 -6.43
CA LEU A 33 1.39 -13.72 -5.73
C LEU A 33 0.47 -13.30 -4.59
N ILE A 34 -0.71 -13.91 -4.55
CA ILE A 34 -1.64 -13.77 -3.44
C ILE A 34 -1.82 -15.13 -2.80
N SER A 35 -1.61 -15.20 -1.49
CA SER A 35 -1.89 -16.39 -0.71
C SER A 35 -2.82 -16.03 0.44
N ALA A 36 -3.86 -16.82 0.66
CA ALA A 36 -4.75 -16.68 1.79
C ALA A 36 -4.74 -17.97 2.63
N ARG A 37 -4.90 -17.84 3.93
CA ARG A 37 -5.09 -18.94 4.87
C ARG A 37 -6.26 -18.63 5.79
N LYS A 38 -6.97 -19.69 6.20
CA LYS A 38 -8.10 -19.65 7.15
C LYS A 38 -9.37 -18.96 6.61
N CYS A 39 -9.34 -18.46 5.38
CA CYS A 39 -10.44 -17.75 4.73
C CYS A 39 -10.36 -17.85 3.20
N GLU A 40 -11.47 -17.54 2.53
CA GLU A 40 -11.51 -17.21 1.11
C GLU A 40 -11.75 -15.69 0.95
N PRO A 41 -10.70 -14.89 0.70
CA PRO A 41 -10.89 -13.46 0.50
C PRO A 41 -11.54 -13.20 -0.85
N LYS A 42 -12.34 -12.13 -0.94
CA LYS A 42 -12.81 -11.64 -2.24
C LYS A 42 -11.73 -10.76 -2.85
N PHE A 43 -11.22 -11.17 -4.00
CA PHE A 43 -10.22 -10.43 -4.76
C PHE A 43 -10.82 -9.90 -6.05
N SER A 44 -10.40 -8.70 -6.44
CA SER A 44 -10.65 -8.17 -7.78
C SER A 44 -9.33 -7.67 -8.34
N GLU A 45 -8.94 -8.23 -9.49
CA GLU A 45 -7.76 -7.76 -10.23
C GLU A 45 -8.05 -6.36 -10.79
N LEU A 46 -7.13 -5.44 -10.55
CA LEU A 46 -7.11 -4.14 -11.18
C LEU A 46 -6.04 -4.15 -12.28
N ARG A 47 -6.45 -3.83 -13.51
CA ARG A 47 -5.55 -3.68 -14.63
C ARG A 47 -5.18 -2.21 -14.80
N ILE A 48 -3.92 -1.89 -14.53
CA ILE A 48 -3.41 -0.53 -14.56
C ILE A 48 -2.54 -0.36 -15.81
N PRO A 49 -2.90 0.52 -16.74
CA PRO A 49 -2.05 0.86 -17.88
C PRO A 49 -0.70 1.41 -17.40
N SER A 50 0.39 0.92 -17.98
CA SER A 50 1.74 1.45 -17.75
C SER A 50 2.51 1.59 -19.06
N VAL A 51 3.63 2.32 -19.02
CA VAL A 51 4.53 2.52 -20.18
C VAL A 51 5.06 1.19 -20.74
N ARG A 52 5.13 0.15 -19.90
CA ARG A 52 5.70 -1.15 -20.25
C ARG A 52 4.63 -2.26 -20.25
N GLY A 53 3.40 -1.90 -20.63
CA GLY A 53 2.26 -2.82 -20.70
C GLY A 53 1.33 -2.74 -19.50
N LEU A 54 0.47 -3.75 -19.35
CA LEU A 54 -0.51 -3.84 -18.26
C LEU A 54 0.16 -4.32 -16.97
N ARG A 55 -0.05 -3.59 -15.88
CA ARG A 55 0.35 -4.00 -14.53
C ARG A 55 -0.87 -4.42 -13.73
N LYS A 56 -0.67 -5.35 -12.79
CA LYS A 56 -1.72 -5.84 -11.90
C LYS A 56 -1.65 -5.15 -10.55
N GLY A 57 -2.78 -4.62 -10.11
CA GLY A 57 -3.09 -4.30 -8.72
C GLY A 57 -4.25 -5.17 -8.23
N TYR A 58 -4.59 -5.07 -6.96
CA TYR A 58 -5.65 -5.89 -6.37
C TYR A 58 -6.46 -5.10 -5.35
N VAL A 59 -7.77 -5.25 -5.43
CA VAL A 59 -8.67 -4.91 -4.32
C VAL A 59 -8.95 -6.20 -3.58
N VAL A 60 -8.64 -6.20 -2.28
CA VAL A 60 -8.79 -7.33 -1.39
C VAL A 60 -9.77 -6.97 -0.30
N HIS A 61 -10.82 -7.77 -0.15
CA HIS A 61 -11.81 -7.58 0.89
C HIS A 61 -11.64 -8.62 1.99
N VAL A 62 -11.25 -8.17 3.19
CA VAL A 62 -11.06 -9.03 4.37
C VAL A 62 -11.79 -8.39 5.54
N ASN A 63 -12.69 -9.14 6.18
CA ASN A 63 -13.42 -8.73 7.38
C ASN A 63 -14.09 -7.34 7.27
N GLY A 64 -14.74 -7.04 6.14
CA GLY A 64 -15.41 -5.75 5.93
C GLY A 64 -14.48 -4.61 5.49
N VAL A 65 -13.17 -4.84 5.43
CA VAL A 65 -12.16 -3.84 5.07
C VAL A 65 -11.71 -4.03 3.63
N LYS A 66 -11.77 -2.97 2.82
CA LYS A 66 -11.22 -2.98 1.47
C LYS A 66 -9.79 -2.47 1.47
N VAL A 67 -8.85 -3.33 1.07
CA VAL A 67 -7.44 -2.99 0.89
C VAL A 67 -7.13 -2.96 -0.59
N LEU A 68 -6.74 -1.80 -1.11
CA LEU A 68 -6.23 -1.64 -2.46
C LEU A 68 -4.70 -1.74 -2.44
N HIS A 69 -4.16 -2.75 -3.08
CA HIS A 69 -2.76 -2.83 -3.45
C HIS A 69 -2.58 -2.33 -4.89
N ALA A 70 -2.00 -1.15 -5.07
CA ALA A 70 -1.90 -0.49 -6.37
C ALA A 70 -0.89 -1.15 -7.33
N GLY A 71 -0.14 -2.16 -6.87
CA GLY A 71 0.87 -2.84 -7.68
C GLY A 71 2.00 -1.89 -8.10
N PRO A 72 2.79 -2.25 -9.13
CA PRO A 72 3.90 -1.44 -9.61
C PRO A 72 3.41 -0.32 -10.56
N ILE A 73 2.52 0.54 -10.07
CA ILE A 73 2.02 1.70 -10.81
C ILE A 73 3.13 2.75 -11.01
N ALA A 74 3.23 3.27 -12.24
CA ALA A 74 4.30 4.18 -12.66
C ALA A 74 3.82 5.53 -13.18
N ARG A 75 2.50 5.77 -13.22
CA ARG A 75 1.89 7.04 -13.65
C ARG A 75 0.63 7.30 -12.85
N PRO A 76 0.25 8.57 -12.64
CA PRO A 76 -1.01 8.90 -11.99
C PRO A 76 -2.18 8.27 -12.74
N THR A 77 -3.08 7.62 -12.01
CA THR A 77 -4.27 6.99 -12.56
C THR A 77 -5.41 7.04 -11.55
N GLU A 78 -6.63 6.88 -12.03
CA GLU A 78 -7.78 6.73 -11.15
C GLU A 78 -7.74 5.35 -10.49
N LEU A 79 -7.80 5.36 -9.16
CA LEU A 79 -7.74 4.17 -8.34
C LEU A 79 -9.10 3.94 -7.68
N PRO A 80 -9.57 2.69 -7.60
CA PRO A 80 -10.87 2.41 -7.02
C PRO A 80 -10.91 2.78 -5.52
N PRO A 81 -12.11 3.08 -4.99
CA PRO A 81 -12.27 3.37 -3.58
C PRO A 81 -11.91 2.16 -2.71
N ALA A 82 -11.18 2.41 -1.63
CA ALA A 82 -10.80 1.43 -0.61
C ALA A 82 -10.61 2.12 0.74
N ASP A 83 -10.58 1.36 1.83
CA ASP A 83 -10.29 1.89 3.16
C ASP A 83 -8.78 2.09 3.36
N VAL A 84 -7.99 1.14 2.85
CA VAL A 84 -6.53 1.15 2.90
C VAL A 84 -5.96 1.18 1.48
N LEU A 85 -5.03 2.09 1.21
CA LEU A 85 -4.26 2.17 -0.02
C LEU A 85 -2.81 1.79 0.26
N ALA A 86 -2.34 0.71 -0.33
CA ALA A 86 -0.93 0.38 -0.44
C ALA A 86 -0.42 0.77 -1.83
N ILE A 87 0.47 1.76 -1.91
CA ILE A 87 0.87 2.40 -3.17
C ILE A 87 2.37 2.63 -3.21
N PRO A 88 3.07 2.36 -4.32
CA PRO A 88 4.48 2.68 -4.44
C PRO A 88 4.69 4.20 -4.41
N MET A 89 5.72 4.64 -3.70
CA MET A 89 6.06 6.06 -3.49
C MET A 89 7.56 6.33 -3.68
N GLY A 90 8.27 5.50 -4.44
CA GLY A 90 9.71 5.61 -4.61
C GLY A 90 10.17 6.29 -5.89
N GLY A 91 9.30 6.63 -6.83
CA GLY A 91 9.74 7.17 -8.11
C GLY A 91 10.58 6.19 -8.95
N PHE A 92 11.32 6.73 -9.92
CA PHE A 92 12.20 6.03 -10.87
C PHE A 92 11.51 4.98 -11.77
N TRP A 93 11.05 3.87 -11.20
CA TRP A 93 10.24 2.85 -11.88
C TRP A 93 8.76 2.92 -11.55
N TYR A 94 8.41 3.67 -10.51
CA TYR A 94 7.06 3.80 -9.97
C TYR A 94 6.65 5.26 -9.89
N LEU A 95 5.44 5.52 -9.39
CA LEU A 95 5.03 6.85 -8.98
C LEU A 95 6.05 7.50 -8.05
N SER A 96 6.37 8.77 -8.32
CA SER A 96 7.12 9.59 -7.37
C SER A 96 6.33 9.76 -6.08
N ALA A 97 7.04 10.07 -4.99
CA ALA A 97 6.43 10.42 -3.71
C ALA A 97 5.45 11.60 -3.85
N PHE A 98 5.75 12.56 -4.75
CA PHE A 98 4.87 13.70 -5.02
C PHE A 98 3.54 13.25 -5.62
N GLU A 99 3.59 12.50 -6.72
CA GLU A 99 2.39 12.04 -7.41
C GLU A 99 1.56 11.10 -6.53
N ALA A 100 2.21 10.19 -5.81
CA ALA A 100 1.54 9.26 -4.93
C ALA A 100 0.89 9.97 -3.72
N CYS A 101 1.54 11.00 -3.16
CA CYS A 101 0.94 11.84 -2.11
C CYS A 101 -0.25 12.65 -2.63
N GLU A 102 -0.20 13.16 -3.87
CA GLU A 102 -1.33 13.86 -4.49
C GLU A 102 -2.54 12.96 -4.69
N ILE A 103 -2.30 11.74 -5.18
CA ILE A 103 -3.31 10.69 -5.27
C ILE A 103 -3.88 10.49 -3.86
N ALA A 104 -3.03 10.11 -2.90
CA ALA A 104 -3.40 9.81 -1.51
C ALA A 104 -4.25 10.90 -0.84
N LYS A 105 -3.96 12.17 -1.09
CA LYS A 105 -4.72 13.32 -0.56
C LYS A 105 -6.10 13.47 -1.19
N LYS A 106 -6.27 13.15 -2.48
CA LYS A 106 -7.53 13.33 -3.22
C LYS A 106 -8.50 12.16 -3.08
N GLY A 107 -7.98 10.93 -2.98
CA GLY A 107 -8.83 9.73 -2.96
C GLY A 107 -9.58 9.49 -1.63
N PRO A 108 -10.50 8.52 -1.57
CA PRO A 108 -11.34 8.29 -0.38
C PRO A 108 -10.68 7.42 0.70
N TRP A 109 -9.38 7.12 0.58
CA TRP A 109 -8.69 6.20 1.51
C TRP A 109 -8.47 6.83 2.88
N LYS A 110 -8.55 6.00 3.92
CA LYS A 110 -8.36 6.40 5.33
C LYS A 110 -6.93 6.12 5.78
N VAL A 111 -6.35 5.02 5.29
CA VAL A 111 -4.98 4.60 5.61
C VAL A 111 -4.16 4.45 4.35
N ILE A 112 -2.96 4.99 4.37
CA ILE A 112 -2.01 4.97 3.26
C ILE A 112 -0.76 4.24 3.75
N VAL A 113 -0.36 3.21 3.01
CA VAL A 113 0.84 2.41 3.24
C VAL A 113 1.79 2.61 2.07
N PRO A 114 2.86 3.41 2.23
CA PRO A 114 3.86 3.57 1.18
C PRO A 114 4.61 2.26 0.93
N LEU A 115 4.77 1.94 -0.35
CA LEU A 115 5.56 0.82 -0.84
C LEU A 115 6.72 1.32 -1.71
N ALA A 116 7.66 0.44 -2.02
CA ALA A 116 8.71 0.60 -3.02
C ALA A 116 9.45 1.94 -3.00
N TYR A 117 9.71 2.49 -1.81
CA TYR A 117 10.50 3.69 -1.58
C TYR A 117 11.89 3.33 -1.06
N TRP A 118 12.81 4.30 -1.04
CA TRP A 118 14.18 4.05 -0.60
C TRP A 118 14.23 3.63 0.87
N VAL A 119 14.94 2.54 1.14
CA VAL A 119 15.27 2.07 2.49
C VAL A 119 16.79 1.84 2.59
N PRO A 120 17.37 1.83 3.80
CA PRO A 120 18.79 1.55 3.97
C PRO A 120 19.20 0.23 3.26
N GLY A 121 20.23 0.30 2.43
CA GLY A 121 20.69 -0.83 1.60
C GLY A 121 20.19 -0.82 0.15
N THR A 122 19.21 0.03 -0.19
CA THR A 122 18.77 0.19 -1.59
C THR A 122 19.81 0.96 -2.41
N ARG A 123 20.26 0.37 -3.53
CA ARG A 123 21.25 0.95 -4.46
C ARG A 123 20.64 1.83 -5.56
N ARG A 124 19.32 1.96 -5.61
CA ARG A 124 18.58 2.71 -6.64
C ARG A 124 18.15 4.08 -6.12
N PRO A 125 18.03 5.09 -6.98
CA PRO A 125 17.67 6.46 -6.59
C PRO A 125 16.16 6.59 -6.38
N PHE A 126 15.61 5.86 -5.41
CA PHE A 126 14.22 6.01 -5.04
C PHE A 126 14.03 7.20 -4.08
N ASP A 127 12.83 7.76 -4.07
CA ASP A 127 12.42 8.79 -3.12
C ASP A 127 12.50 8.23 -1.69
N THR A 128 12.93 9.09 -0.76
CA THR A 128 13.22 8.68 0.62
C THR A 128 11.99 8.76 1.51
N GLU A 129 12.03 8.05 2.65
CA GLU A 129 11.02 8.18 3.70
C GLU A 129 10.80 9.64 4.13
N ASN A 130 11.87 10.44 4.18
CA ASN A 130 11.78 11.86 4.55
C ASN A 130 11.04 12.68 3.48
N MET A 131 11.31 12.43 2.19
CA MET A 131 10.56 13.08 1.11
C MET A 131 9.06 12.73 1.18
N ILE A 132 8.73 11.45 1.40
CA ILE A 132 7.33 11.02 1.56
C ILE A 132 6.68 11.74 2.74
N LYS A 133 7.35 11.82 3.89
CA LYS A 133 6.83 12.56 5.05
C LYS A 133 6.53 14.01 4.68
N ASP A 134 7.46 14.69 4.03
CA ASP A 134 7.33 16.10 3.69
C ASP A 134 6.22 16.36 2.67
N LEU A 135 6.10 15.51 1.66
CA LEU A 135 5.09 15.67 0.60
C LEU A 135 3.68 15.29 1.09
N CYS A 136 3.57 14.30 1.97
CA CYS A 136 2.33 13.87 2.62
C CYS A 136 2.08 14.59 3.97
N ARG A 137 2.59 15.82 4.15
CA ARG A 137 2.25 16.67 5.31
C ARG A 137 0.72 16.83 5.46
N GLY A 138 0.26 16.86 6.70
CA GLY A 138 -1.17 16.94 7.06
C GLY A 138 -1.84 15.59 7.35
N MET A 139 -1.21 14.47 7.00
CA MET A 139 -1.65 13.13 7.42
C MET A 139 -1.10 12.78 8.81
N ILE A 140 -1.87 12.03 9.59
CA ILE A 140 -1.39 11.44 10.86
C ILE A 140 -0.32 10.41 10.52
N ARG A 141 0.85 10.49 11.17
CA ARG A 141 1.96 9.59 10.88
C ARG A 141 2.08 8.53 11.95
N ILE A 142 2.03 7.26 11.55
CA ILE A 142 2.29 6.12 12.44
C ILE A 142 3.55 5.42 11.95
N ARG A 143 4.48 5.14 12.88
CA ARG A 143 5.64 4.30 12.61
C ARG A 143 5.38 2.90 13.13
N ALA A 144 5.46 1.90 12.26
CA ALA A 144 5.27 0.50 12.61
C ALA A 144 6.58 -0.27 12.42
N SER A 145 6.91 -1.19 13.33
CA SER A 145 8.14 -1.99 13.26
C SER A 145 7.95 -3.32 12.53
N LYS A 146 6.79 -3.96 12.68
CA LYS A 146 6.44 -5.22 11.99
C LYS A 146 4.98 -5.23 11.57
N PHE A 147 4.07 -5.04 12.51
CA PHE A 147 2.63 -5.00 12.29
C PHE A 147 2.03 -3.74 12.88
N PHE A 148 0.94 -3.27 12.30
CA PHE A 148 0.10 -2.23 12.88
C PHE A 148 -1.37 -2.63 12.77
N THR A 149 -2.16 -2.24 13.74
CA THR A 149 -3.62 -2.43 13.68
C THR A 149 -4.24 -1.18 13.09
N VAL A 150 -5.12 -1.36 12.12
CA VAL A 150 -5.93 -0.26 11.60
C VAL A 150 -7.26 -0.24 12.35
N ASN A 151 -7.49 0.86 13.06
CA ASN A 151 -8.80 1.21 13.59
C ASN A 151 -9.37 2.34 12.74
N PHE A 152 -10.54 2.13 12.15
CA PHE A 152 -11.21 3.10 11.27
C PHE A 152 -12.09 4.03 12.11
N ASP A 153 -11.50 4.97 12.83
CA ASP A 153 -12.26 6.02 13.55
C ASP A 153 -11.57 7.38 13.53
N HIS A 154 -11.17 7.84 12.34
CA HIS A 154 -10.44 9.10 12.22
C HIS A 154 -10.96 9.96 11.06
N THR A 155 -11.30 11.21 11.38
CA THR A 155 -11.65 12.29 10.45
C THR A 155 -10.48 12.72 9.54
N LYS A 156 -9.28 12.19 9.80
CA LYS A 156 -8.04 12.50 9.06
C LYS A 156 -7.40 11.22 8.52
N LYS A 157 -6.74 11.37 7.37
CA LYS A 157 -5.98 10.29 6.73
C LYS A 157 -4.72 9.96 7.53
N THR A 158 -4.37 8.68 7.55
CA THR A 158 -3.21 8.16 8.27
C THR A 158 -2.18 7.61 7.29
N LEU A 159 -0.95 8.12 7.36
CA LEU A 159 0.22 7.61 6.67
C LEU A 159 0.97 6.65 7.59
N VAL A 160 1.08 5.38 7.20
CA VAL A 160 1.76 4.35 7.99
C VAL A 160 3.11 4.01 7.37
N LEU A 161 4.17 4.39 8.07
CA LEU A 161 5.55 4.10 7.68
C LEU A 161 6.01 2.83 8.38
N VAL A 162 6.05 1.74 7.62
CA VAL A 162 6.54 0.45 8.12
C VAL A 162 8.07 0.40 7.97
N SER A 163 8.76 0.37 9.09
CA SER A 163 10.21 0.27 9.15
C SER A 163 10.66 -1.13 8.72
N VAL A 164 11.69 -1.20 7.87
CA VAL A 164 12.54 -2.39 7.72
C VAL A 164 13.72 -2.20 8.67
N ARG A 165 13.66 -2.80 9.84
CA ARG A 165 14.81 -3.04 10.70
C ARG A 165 14.90 -4.53 10.95
#